data_AF-A0A4U0VRS5-F1
#
_entry.id   AF-A0A4U0VRS5-F1
#
_cell.length_a   1.000
_cell.length_b   1.000
_cell.length_c   1.000
_cell.angle_alpha   90.00
_cell.angle_beta   90.00
_cell.angle_gamma   90.00
#
_symmetry.space_group_name_H-M   'P 1'
#
loop_
_entity.id
_entity.type
_entity.pdbx_description
1 polymer ?
#
loop_
_entity_poly.entity_id
_entity_poly.type
_entity_poly.pdbx_seq_one_letter_code
_entity_poly.pdbx_strand_id
1 'polypeptide(L)'
;MPEAQPPLTWEGSATAHPIMSDQLPDEVITCLQNARFLHLATCTNNRPHVSLMNYTYLPAPSLHQPSHPRLPSGPLIIMTSNPSSKKTINLLQNPNVSLLVHDWVSSRPPNVASTSERERSPVGARSSSLANMLMQLNSAAVSSISATINGETTVLSPGTEEEKWCKEQHLANNTFEANGAAQDLFGTSPSQGR
;
A
#
# COMPACT_ATOMS: atom_id res chain seq x y z
N MET A 1 28.36 34.69 -9.54
CA MET A 1 28.48 33.22 -9.57
C MET A 1 27.91 32.77 -10.90
N PRO A 2 28.74 32.29 -11.85
CA PRO A 2 28.24 31.91 -13.17
C PRO A 2 27.40 30.64 -13.05
N GLU A 3 26.23 30.66 -13.68
CA GLU A 3 25.26 29.59 -13.78
C GLU A 3 25.88 28.44 -14.59
N ALA A 4 26.22 27.33 -13.92
CA ALA A 4 26.80 26.16 -14.58
C ALA A 4 25.71 25.49 -15.43
N GLN A 5 25.79 25.66 -16.75
CA GLN A 5 24.90 24.98 -17.68
C GLN A 5 25.08 23.46 -17.55
N PRO A 6 23.99 22.69 -17.40
CA PRO A 6 24.08 21.24 -17.35
C PRO A 6 24.64 20.70 -18.68
N PRO A 7 25.41 19.58 -18.65
CA PRO A 7 26.05 19.03 -19.84
C PRO A 7 25.03 18.64 -20.92
N LEU A 8 25.44 18.81 -22.19
CA LEU A 8 24.63 18.72 -23.43
C LEU A 8 23.97 17.35 -23.71
N THR A 9 24.11 16.37 -22.83
CA THR A 9 23.51 15.02 -22.94
C THR A 9 22.39 14.79 -21.93
N TRP A 10 21.98 15.82 -21.19
CA TRP A 10 20.79 15.77 -20.35
C TRP A 10 19.55 15.85 -21.24
N GLU A 11 19.11 14.71 -21.77
CA GLU A 11 17.74 14.60 -22.25
C GLU A 11 16.83 14.85 -21.04
N GLY A 12 16.13 16.00 -21.05
CA GLY A 12 15.13 16.28 -20.03
C GLY A 12 14.16 15.12 -19.97
N SER A 13 13.89 14.60 -18.77
CA SER A 13 12.89 13.55 -18.55
C SER A 13 11.67 13.86 -19.42
N ALA A 14 11.30 12.93 -20.30
CA ALA A 14 10.22 13.09 -21.27
C ALA A 14 9.07 13.85 -20.62
N THR A 15 8.53 14.87 -21.31
CA THR A 15 7.46 15.71 -20.80
C THR A 15 6.32 14.82 -20.31
N ALA A 16 6.27 14.57 -19.01
CA ALA A 16 5.12 13.93 -18.40
C ALA A 16 3.98 14.91 -18.66
N HIS A 17 2.91 14.45 -19.29
CA HIS A 17 1.68 15.21 -19.39
C HIS A 17 0.86 14.85 -18.15
N PRO A 18 1.02 15.56 -17.01
CA PRO A 18 0.26 15.21 -15.82
C PRO A 18 -1.22 15.42 -16.11
N ILE A 19 -1.99 14.35 -15.93
CA ILE A 19 -3.45 14.45 -15.93
C ILE A 19 -3.84 14.85 -14.52
N MET A 20 -4.41 16.04 -14.36
CA MET A 20 -4.99 16.46 -13.09
C MET A 20 -6.35 15.78 -12.93
N SER A 21 -6.48 15.00 -11.85
CA SER A 21 -7.69 14.29 -11.50
C SER A 21 -7.91 14.41 -10.00
N ASP A 22 -9.16 14.57 -9.59
CA ASP A 22 -9.55 14.59 -8.18
C ASP A 22 -9.76 13.17 -7.62
N GLN A 23 -9.56 12.15 -8.46
CA GLN A 23 -9.70 10.74 -8.10
C GLN A 23 -8.50 9.92 -8.56
N LEU A 24 -8.18 8.90 -7.75
CA LEU A 24 -7.20 7.88 -8.13
C LEU A 24 -7.74 7.04 -9.30
N PRO A 25 -6.90 6.65 -10.28
CA PRO A 25 -7.30 5.71 -11.31
C PRO A 25 -7.82 4.39 -10.73
N ASP A 26 -8.81 3.77 -11.39
CA ASP A 26 -9.46 2.53 -10.92
C ASP A 26 -8.47 1.39 -10.69
N GLU A 27 -7.44 1.30 -11.51
CA GLU A 27 -6.40 0.28 -11.39
C GLU A 27 -5.59 0.46 -10.10
N VAL A 28 -5.29 1.71 -9.72
CA VAL A 28 -4.60 2.04 -8.46
C VAL A 28 -5.49 1.73 -7.26
N ILE A 29 -6.78 2.05 -7.34
CA ILE A 29 -7.77 1.71 -6.31
C ILE A 29 -7.85 0.18 -6.15
N THR A 30 -7.93 -0.55 -7.26
CA THR A 30 -7.96 -2.02 -7.28
C THR A 30 -6.68 -2.59 -6.66
N CYS A 31 -5.52 -2.03 -6.97
CA CYS A 31 -4.25 -2.42 -6.37
C CYS A 31 -4.26 -2.19 -4.84
N LEU A 32 -4.69 -1.00 -4.40
CA LEU A 32 -4.80 -0.65 -2.96
C LEU A 32 -5.79 -1.54 -2.19
N GLN A 33 -6.84 -2.02 -2.83
CA GLN A 33 -7.82 -2.91 -2.20
C GLN A 33 -7.32 -4.36 -2.08
N ASN A 34 -6.44 -4.80 -2.97
CA ASN A 34 -6.01 -6.20 -3.06
C ASN A 34 -4.60 -6.44 -2.48
N ALA A 35 -3.73 -5.45 -2.49
CA ALA A 35 -2.39 -5.57 -1.94
C ALA A 35 -2.44 -5.66 -0.41
N ARG A 36 -1.66 -6.59 0.14
CA ARG A 36 -1.56 -6.80 1.59
C ARG A 36 -0.64 -5.78 2.25
N PHE A 37 0.41 -5.37 1.55
CA PHE A 37 1.43 -4.48 2.06
C PHE A 37 1.70 -3.39 1.03
N LEU A 38 2.17 -2.25 1.53
CA LEU A 38 2.78 -1.21 0.70
C LEU A 38 4.16 -0.87 1.26
N HIS A 39 4.98 -0.22 0.45
CA HIS A 39 6.26 0.33 0.88
C HIS A 39 6.08 1.81 1.20
N LEU A 40 6.42 2.20 2.43
CA LEU A 40 6.49 3.60 2.85
C LEU A 40 7.94 4.07 2.77
N ALA A 41 8.19 5.02 1.88
CA ALA A 41 9.46 5.74 1.79
C ALA A 41 9.38 7.06 2.55
N THR A 42 10.37 7.29 3.41
CA THR A 42 10.57 8.52 4.19
C THR A 42 11.99 9.04 3.97
N CYS A 43 12.24 10.32 4.19
CA CYS A 43 13.59 10.89 4.07
C CYS A 43 13.85 11.93 5.15
N THR A 44 14.96 11.77 5.88
CA THR A 44 15.46 12.78 6.82
C THR A 44 16.95 13.00 6.58
N ASN A 45 17.41 14.25 6.60
CA ASN A 45 18.81 14.62 6.34
C ASN A 45 19.38 14.00 5.04
N ASN A 46 18.58 14.00 3.97
CA ASN A 46 18.91 13.39 2.67
C ASN A 46 19.29 11.90 2.77
N ARG A 47 18.79 11.19 3.79
CA ARG A 47 18.92 9.73 3.93
C ARG A 47 17.56 9.08 3.74
N PRO A 48 17.35 8.36 2.62
CA PRO A 48 16.10 7.67 2.37
C PRO A 48 15.97 6.45 3.29
N HIS A 49 14.74 6.14 3.66
CA HIS A 49 14.39 4.94 4.42
C HIS A 49 13.09 4.36 3.87
N VAL A 50 13.07 3.06 3.62
CA VAL A 50 11.89 2.34 3.10
C VAL A 50 11.47 1.29 4.12
N SER A 51 10.18 1.26 4.44
CA SER A 51 9.57 0.29 5.35
C SER A 51 8.43 -0.44 4.66
N LEU A 52 8.33 -1.76 4.84
CA LEU A 52 7.14 -2.52 4.48
C LEU A 52 6.06 -2.28 5.55
N MET A 53 4.84 -1.93 5.12
CA MET A 53 3.76 -1.53 6.01
C MET A 53 2.50 -2.36 5.78
N ASN A 54 1.92 -2.86 6.88
CA ASN A 54 0.48 -3.15 6.91
C ASN A 54 -0.26 -1.82 6.76
N TYR A 55 -1.28 -1.80 5.92
CA TYR A 55 -2.10 -0.61 5.72
C TYR A 55 -3.57 -0.97 5.63
N THR A 56 -4.41 0.05 5.71
CA THR A 56 -5.83 -0.03 5.40
C THR A 56 -6.17 1.10 4.46
N TYR A 57 -6.67 0.76 3.28
CA TYR A 57 -7.24 1.73 2.37
C TYR A 57 -8.73 1.86 2.64
N LEU A 58 -9.17 3.09 2.91
CA LEU A 58 -10.58 3.45 2.98
C LEU A 58 -10.90 4.35 1.78
N PRO A 59 -11.85 3.98 0.91
CA PRO A 59 -12.34 4.84 -0.14
C PRO A 59 -12.88 6.17 0.41
N ALA A 60 -13.05 7.17 -0.46
CA ALA A 60 -13.64 8.44 -0.07
C ALA A 60 -15.03 8.22 0.58
N PRO A 61 -15.39 9.01 1.61
CA PRO A 61 -16.65 8.87 2.31
C PRO A 61 -17.82 9.00 1.34
N SER A 62 -18.77 8.10 1.45
CA SER A 62 -20.05 8.19 0.74
C SER A 62 -21.17 8.47 1.73
N LEU A 63 -22.35 8.85 1.24
CA LEU A 63 -23.52 9.17 2.07
C LEU A 63 -23.90 8.04 3.05
N HIS A 64 -23.53 6.80 2.73
CA HIS A 64 -23.78 5.60 3.54
C HIS A 64 -22.61 5.16 4.42
N GLN A 65 -21.44 5.82 4.31
CA GLN A 65 -20.24 5.47 5.07
C GLN A 65 -19.43 6.73 5.41
N PRO A 66 -19.87 7.49 6.45
CA PRO A 66 -19.22 8.72 6.84
C PRO A 66 -17.84 8.43 7.45
N SER A 67 -16.83 9.25 7.09
CA SER A 67 -15.55 9.27 7.80
C SER A 67 -15.68 10.03 9.12
N HIS A 68 -14.67 9.86 9.98
CA HIS A 68 -14.56 10.63 11.19
C HIS A 68 -14.53 12.14 10.86
N PRO A 69 -15.33 13.00 11.52
CA PRO A 69 -15.55 14.41 11.12
C PRO A 69 -14.29 15.29 11.17
N ARG A 70 -13.27 14.85 11.92
CA ARG A 70 -11.98 15.53 12.04
C ARG A 70 -10.91 15.02 11.05
N LEU A 71 -11.24 14.03 10.21
CA LEU A 71 -10.37 13.53 9.15
C LEU A 71 -10.72 14.16 7.79
N PRO A 72 -9.77 14.19 6.84
CA PRO A 72 -10.03 14.67 5.49
C PRO A 72 -11.19 13.92 4.82
N SER A 73 -11.95 14.63 3.97
CA SER A 73 -13.08 14.07 3.20
C SER A 73 -12.67 13.23 1.98
N GLY A 74 -11.38 12.93 1.81
CA GLY A 74 -10.84 12.13 0.71
C GLY A 74 -10.63 10.66 1.07
N PRO A 75 -10.12 9.83 0.14
CA PRO A 75 -9.68 8.49 0.45
C PRO A 75 -8.53 8.50 1.48
N LEU A 76 -8.49 7.52 2.36
CA LEU A 76 -7.53 7.43 3.47
C LEU A 76 -6.68 6.17 3.35
N ILE A 77 -5.38 6.33 3.58
CA ILE A 77 -4.46 5.21 3.81
C ILE A 77 -4.01 5.29 5.26
N ILE A 78 -4.46 4.32 6.06
CA ILE A 78 -4.14 4.23 7.48
C ILE A 78 -3.03 3.20 7.68
N MET A 79 -2.03 3.56 8.45
CA MET A 79 -0.92 2.69 8.84
C MET A 79 -0.73 2.80 10.36
N THR A 80 -0.28 1.73 10.99
CA THR A 80 0.13 1.76 12.40
C THR A 80 1.63 1.48 12.53
N SER A 81 2.26 2.13 13.49
CA SER A 81 3.71 2.05 13.69
C SER A 81 4.06 2.25 15.15
N ASN A 82 5.12 1.57 15.62
CA ASN A 82 5.70 1.84 16.93
C ASN A 82 6.22 3.29 16.99
N PRO A 83 5.85 4.09 18.01
CA PRO A 83 6.32 5.47 18.20
C PRO A 83 7.85 5.62 18.14
N SER A 84 8.58 4.63 18.65
CA SER A 84 10.05 4.63 18.73
C SER A 84 10.75 4.24 17.43
N SER A 85 10.00 3.84 16.39
CA SER A 85 10.59 3.35 15.15
C SER A 85 11.18 4.47 14.29
N LYS A 86 12.20 4.14 13.50
CA LYS A 86 12.88 5.09 12.60
C LYS A 86 11.90 5.81 11.66
N LYS A 87 10.91 5.08 11.12
CA LYS A 87 9.85 5.67 10.28
C LYS A 87 9.02 6.69 11.03
N THR A 88 8.56 6.42 12.25
CA THR A 88 7.77 7.41 13.02
C THR A 88 8.59 8.66 13.33
N ILE A 89 9.85 8.49 13.73
CA ILE A 89 10.76 9.63 13.96
C ILE A 89 10.96 10.43 12.67
N ASN A 90 11.13 9.75 11.53
CA ASN A 90 11.26 10.42 10.23
C ASN A 90 10.00 11.22 9.88
N LEU A 91 8.80 10.65 10.07
CA LEU A 91 7.53 11.32 9.77
C LEU A 91 7.30 12.57 10.62
N LEU A 92 7.71 12.53 11.89
CA LEU A 92 7.62 13.69 12.79
C LEU A 92 8.56 14.84 12.37
N GLN A 93 9.65 14.53 11.67
CA GLN A 93 10.62 15.52 11.19
C GLN A 93 10.34 16.01 9.77
N ASN A 94 9.81 15.12 8.92
CA ASN A 94 9.48 15.40 7.54
C ASN A 94 8.21 14.63 7.13
N PRO A 95 7.06 15.30 6.94
CA PRO A 95 5.81 14.64 6.59
C PRO A 95 5.76 14.20 5.12
N ASN A 96 6.72 14.60 4.27
CA ASN A 96 6.74 14.21 2.87
C ASN A 96 7.13 12.75 2.70
N VAL A 97 6.28 11.98 2.03
CA VAL A 97 6.43 10.55 1.84
C VAL A 97 6.13 10.13 0.41
N SER A 98 6.64 8.95 0.05
CA SER A 98 6.27 8.24 -1.17
C SER A 98 5.80 6.84 -0.79
N LEU A 99 4.64 6.44 -1.29
CA LEU A 99 4.10 5.09 -1.14
C LEU A 99 4.31 4.34 -2.44
N LEU A 100 4.75 3.09 -2.36
CA LEU A 100 4.76 2.17 -3.50
C LEU A 100 3.87 0.97 -3.17
N VAL A 101 2.80 0.81 -3.94
CA VAL A 101 1.89 -0.33 -3.88
C VAL A 101 1.96 -1.11 -5.19
N HIS A 102 1.82 -2.43 -5.09
CA HIS A 102 1.96 -3.30 -6.25
C HIS A 102 1.23 -4.63 -6.04
N ASP A 103 0.92 -5.33 -7.14
CA ASP A 103 0.10 -6.55 -7.16
C ASP A 103 0.88 -7.88 -7.25
N TRP A 104 2.14 -7.86 -7.69
CA TRP A 104 2.97 -9.05 -8.00
C TRP A 104 3.28 -10.07 -6.88
N VAL A 105 2.86 -9.88 -5.62
CA VAL A 105 3.17 -10.83 -4.52
C VAL A 105 2.04 -11.03 -3.50
N SER A 106 0.80 -10.63 -3.80
CA SER A 106 -0.32 -10.84 -2.87
C SER A 106 -1.55 -11.33 -3.61
N SER A 107 -1.49 -12.57 -4.11
CA SER A 107 -2.73 -13.29 -4.40
C SER A 107 -3.42 -13.56 -3.06
N ARG A 108 -4.22 -12.59 -2.61
CA ARG A 108 -5.39 -12.93 -1.79
C ARG A 108 -6.07 -14.07 -2.55
N PRO A 109 -6.33 -15.24 -1.93
CA PRO A 109 -7.20 -16.21 -2.56
C PRO A 109 -8.45 -15.43 -2.98
N PRO A 110 -8.85 -15.44 -4.26
CA PRO A 110 -10.04 -14.72 -4.68
C PRO A 110 -11.16 -15.14 -3.73
N ASN A 111 -11.87 -14.16 -3.18
CA ASN A 111 -12.97 -14.41 -2.25
C ASN A 111 -14.05 -15.17 -3.05
N VAL A 112 -13.99 -16.50 -3.06
CA VAL A 112 -14.98 -17.37 -3.71
C VAL A 112 -16.19 -17.48 -2.78
N ALA A 113 -16.82 -16.35 -2.50
CA ALA A 113 -18.09 -16.30 -1.80
C ALA A 113 -18.93 -15.22 -2.48
N SER A 114 -20.01 -15.68 -3.13
CA SER A 114 -21.15 -14.93 -3.68
C SER A 114 -21.12 -14.47 -5.14
N THR A 115 -21.16 -15.43 -6.07
CA THR A 115 -22.19 -15.37 -7.12
C THR A 115 -22.90 -16.71 -7.18
N SER A 116 -24.14 -16.70 -6.70
CA SER A 116 -25.10 -17.79 -6.80
C SER A 116 -25.60 -17.96 -8.25
N GLU A 117 -25.68 -19.23 -8.65
CA GLU A 117 -26.54 -19.83 -9.69
C GLU A 117 -26.01 -20.09 -11.12
N ARG A 118 -26.19 -21.39 -11.49
CA ARG A 118 -26.09 -22.10 -12.80
C ARG A 118 -24.66 -22.36 -13.30
N GLU A 119 -24.21 -23.59 -13.57
CA GLU A 119 -24.87 -24.79 -14.11
C GLU A 119 -24.07 -26.09 -13.82
N ARG A 120 -24.70 -27.23 -14.08
CA ARG A 120 -24.37 -28.62 -13.70
C ARG A 120 -23.00 -29.19 -14.20
N SER A 121 -22.23 -29.79 -13.26
CA SER A 121 -21.42 -31.06 -13.29
C SER A 121 -20.37 -31.35 -14.41
N PRO A 122 -19.39 -32.30 -14.24
CA PRO A 122 -19.14 -33.26 -13.15
C PRO A 122 -17.69 -33.35 -12.59
N VAL A 123 -17.55 -34.19 -11.57
CA VAL A 123 -16.35 -34.69 -10.87
C VAL A 123 -15.24 -35.17 -11.83
N GLY A 124 -13.99 -34.76 -11.56
CA GLY A 124 -12.79 -35.54 -11.92
C GLY A 124 -11.86 -34.95 -12.97
N ALA A 125 -11.06 -33.96 -12.61
CA ALA A 125 -9.78 -33.71 -13.26
C ALA A 125 -8.77 -33.30 -12.20
N ARG A 126 -7.85 -34.20 -11.86
CA ARG A 126 -6.61 -33.80 -11.18
C ARG A 126 -5.92 -32.85 -12.16
N SER A 127 -5.88 -31.55 -11.87
CA SER A 127 -5.13 -30.61 -12.70
C SER A 127 -3.70 -31.12 -12.78
N SER A 128 -3.20 -31.35 -13.99
CA SER A 128 -1.84 -31.83 -14.20
C SER A 128 -0.86 -30.81 -13.63
N SER A 129 0.31 -31.25 -13.16
CA SER A 129 1.37 -30.35 -12.67
C SER A 129 1.72 -29.26 -13.69
N LEU A 130 1.62 -29.58 -14.99
CA LEU A 130 1.77 -28.64 -16.09
C LEU A 130 0.60 -27.66 -16.21
N ALA A 131 -0.65 -28.08 -16.01
CA ALA A 131 -1.79 -27.15 -15.97
C ALA A 131 -1.67 -26.18 -14.79
N ASN A 132 -1.23 -26.66 -13.62
CA ASN A 132 -0.95 -25.80 -12.47
C ASN A 132 0.22 -24.85 -12.75
N MET A 133 1.30 -25.32 -13.38
CA MET A 133 2.44 -24.49 -13.78
C MET A 133 2.03 -23.44 -14.82
N LEU A 134 1.23 -23.80 -15.82
CA LEU A 134 0.74 -22.85 -16.83
C LEU A 134 -0.21 -21.83 -16.22
N MET A 135 -1.07 -22.23 -15.28
CA MET A 135 -1.88 -21.27 -14.52
C MET A 135 -1.00 -20.36 -13.66
N GLN A 136 0.03 -20.88 -13.00
CA GLN A 136 0.99 -20.08 -12.22
C GLN A 136 1.80 -19.11 -13.09
N LEU A 137 2.25 -19.53 -14.28
CA LEU A 137 2.96 -18.68 -15.23
C LEU A 137 2.04 -17.58 -15.79
N ASN A 138 0.79 -17.92 -16.09
CA ASN A 138 -0.19 -16.94 -16.56
C ASN A 138 -0.51 -15.94 -15.44
N SER A 139 -0.69 -16.39 -14.19
CA SER A 139 -0.86 -15.49 -13.03
C SER A 139 0.37 -14.61 -12.75
N ALA A 140 1.59 -15.11 -12.96
CA ALA A 140 2.81 -14.32 -12.79
C ALA A 140 3.02 -13.27 -13.90
N ALA A 141 2.38 -13.44 -15.07
CA ALA A 141 2.51 -12.55 -16.22
C ALA A 141 1.33 -11.55 -16.38
N VAL A 142 0.17 -11.79 -15.74
CA VAL A 142 -1.10 -11.12 -16.08
C VAL A 142 -1.45 -9.88 -15.26
N SER A 143 -0.74 -9.52 -14.19
CA SER A 143 -1.03 -8.27 -13.48
C SER A 143 0.25 -7.65 -12.95
N SER A 144 0.64 -6.50 -13.52
CA SER A 144 1.86 -5.78 -13.14
C SER A 144 1.57 -4.30 -12.92
N ILE A 145 0.49 -3.98 -12.19
CA ILE A 145 0.32 -2.60 -11.73
C ILE A 145 1.23 -2.35 -10.53
N SER A 146 2.09 -1.34 -10.69
CA SER A 146 2.75 -0.69 -9.58
C SER A 146 2.43 0.80 -9.63
N ALA A 147 2.06 1.35 -8.48
CA ALA A 147 1.69 2.75 -8.37
C ALA A 147 2.54 3.40 -7.29
N THR A 148 3.18 4.51 -7.65
CA THR A 148 3.87 5.39 -6.70
C THR A 148 2.98 6.58 -6.38
N ILE A 149 2.66 6.78 -5.10
CA ILE A 149 1.81 7.86 -4.61
C ILE A 149 2.65 8.76 -3.71
N ASN A 150 2.88 9.99 -4.14
CA ASN A 150 3.59 11.00 -3.36
C ASN A 150 2.58 11.84 -2.57
N GLY A 151 2.94 12.22 -1.35
CA GLY A 151 2.08 13.10 -0.56
C GLY A 151 2.65 13.42 0.81
N GLU A 152 1.81 14.02 1.64
CA GLU A 152 2.11 14.32 3.04
C GLU A 152 1.33 13.36 3.94
N THR A 153 1.90 13.07 5.11
CA THR A 153 1.24 12.25 6.13
C THR A 153 1.19 12.99 7.47
N THR A 154 0.17 12.65 8.26
CA THR A 154 -0.05 13.21 9.58
C THR A 154 0.01 12.10 10.63
N VAL A 155 0.92 12.24 11.59
CA VAL A 155 0.96 11.36 12.76
C VAL A 155 -0.10 11.84 13.76
N LEU A 156 -1.11 10.99 14.00
CA LEU A 156 -2.18 11.31 14.96
C LEU A 156 -1.63 11.30 16.40
N SER A 157 -2.11 12.24 17.21
CA SER A 157 -1.69 12.34 18.61
C SER A 157 -2.28 11.19 19.45
N PRO A 158 -1.49 10.61 20.36
CA PRO A 158 -1.98 9.55 21.24
C PRO A 158 -3.18 9.99 22.09
N GLY A 159 -4.16 9.11 22.23
CA GLY A 159 -5.37 9.30 23.04
C GLY A 159 -6.51 10.05 22.35
N THR A 160 -6.28 10.57 21.13
CA THR A 160 -7.32 11.27 20.36
C THR A 160 -8.38 10.29 19.83
N GLU A 161 -9.60 10.79 19.60
CA GLU A 161 -10.67 9.96 19.02
C GLU A 161 -10.35 9.54 17.59
N GLU A 162 -9.69 10.40 16.82
CA GLU A 162 -9.20 10.11 15.47
C GLU A 162 -8.24 8.93 15.48
N GLU A 163 -7.28 8.93 16.40
CA GLU A 163 -6.32 7.82 16.54
C GLU A 163 -7.07 6.52 16.87
N LYS A 164 -7.98 6.56 17.84
CA LYS A 164 -8.77 5.38 18.24
C LYS A 164 -9.59 4.83 17.07
N TRP A 165 -10.31 5.70 16.37
CA TRP A 165 -11.11 5.32 15.21
C TRP A 165 -10.24 4.73 14.09
N CYS A 166 -9.13 5.39 13.74
CA CYS A 166 -8.21 4.88 12.72
C CYS A 166 -7.62 3.52 13.11
N LYS A 167 -7.28 3.34 14.39
CA LYS A 167 -6.77 2.07 14.91
C LYS A 167 -7.82 0.96 14.85
N GLU A 168 -9.06 1.25 15.22
CA GLU A 168 -10.19 0.31 15.11
C GLU A 168 -10.44 -0.10 13.66
N GLN A 169 -10.51 0.87 12.73
CA GLN A 169 -10.63 0.58 11.30
C GLN A 169 -9.45 -0.26 10.80
N HIS A 170 -8.23 0.08 11.21
CA HIS A 170 -7.04 -0.65 10.79
C HIS A 170 -7.04 -2.10 11.29
N LEU A 171 -7.40 -2.33 12.56
CA LEU A 171 -7.50 -3.67 13.16
C LEU A 171 -8.62 -4.50 12.52
N ALA A 172 -9.80 -3.92 12.32
CA ALA A 172 -10.94 -4.60 11.70
C ALA A 172 -10.62 -5.10 10.28
N ASN A 173 -9.77 -4.38 9.55
CA ASN A 173 -9.35 -4.72 8.19
C ASN A 173 -8.07 -5.59 8.13
N ASN A 174 -7.31 -5.72 9.23
CA ASN A 174 -6.05 -6.47 9.30
C ASN A 174 -6.10 -7.62 10.32
N THR A 175 -7.09 -8.51 10.19
CA THR A 175 -7.32 -9.65 11.12
C THR A 175 -6.41 -10.87 10.90
N PHE A 176 -5.38 -10.77 10.06
CA PHE A 176 -4.54 -11.90 9.64
C PHE A 176 -3.63 -12.50 10.73
N GLU A 177 -3.44 -11.82 11.86
CA GLU A 177 -2.52 -12.23 12.94
C GLU A 177 -3.03 -13.45 13.75
N ALA A 178 -4.31 -13.85 13.62
CA ALA A 178 -4.85 -14.97 14.42
C ALA A 178 -4.33 -16.36 14.00
N ASN A 179 -3.66 -16.51 12.85
CA ASN A 179 -3.21 -17.81 12.32
C ASN A 179 -1.68 -17.97 12.17
N GLY A 180 -0.90 -17.37 13.08
CA GLY A 180 0.39 -17.95 13.49
C GLY A 180 1.65 -17.65 12.67
N ALA A 181 2.06 -16.37 12.54
CA ALA A 181 3.41 -16.02 12.03
C ALA A 181 3.94 -14.64 12.50
N ALA A 182 3.50 -14.13 13.65
CA ALA A 182 3.78 -12.75 14.08
C ALA A 182 5.26 -12.46 14.47
N GLN A 183 6.17 -13.44 14.40
CA GLN A 183 7.54 -13.26 14.90
C GLN A 183 8.59 -12.85 13.86
N ASP A 184 8.33 -12.98 12.55
CA ASP A 184 9.38 -12.78 11.52
C ASP A 184 9.09 -11.67 10.48
N LEU A 185 7.97 -10.94 10.58
CA LEU A 185 7.57 -9.96 9.54
C LEU A 185 7.99 -8.51 9.81
N PHE A 186 8.48 -8.19 11.01
CA PHE A 186 9.04 -6.88 11.30
C PHE A 186 10.50 -6.84 10.88
N GLY A 187 10.76 -6.48 9.62
CA GLY A 187 12.10 -6.15 9.15
C GLY A 187 12.70 -5.04 10.01
N THR A 188 13.56 -5.41 10.95
CA THR A 188 14.35 -4.44 11.70
C THR A 188 15.48 -3.97 10.79
N SER A 189 15.59 -2.66 10.60
CA SER A 189 16.78 -2.10 9.95
C SER A 189 18.01 -2.44 10.80
N PRO A 190 19.17 -2.78 10.19
CA PRO A 190 20.35 -3.17 10.95
C PRO A 190 20.72 -2.06 11.93
N SER A 191 20.87 -2.42 13.21
CA SER A 191 21.46 -1.54 14.21
C SER A 191 22.91 -1.30 13.82
N GLN A 192 23.27 -0.04 13.59
CA GLN A 192 24.67 0.34 13.37
C GLN A 192 25.49 -0.08 14.59
N GLY A 193 26.33 -1.09 14.40
CA GLY A 193 27.37 -1.47 15.34
C GLY A 193 28.36 -0.31 15.50
N ARG A 194 28.66 -0.02 16.76
CA ARG A 194 29.64 0.97 17.20
C ARG A 194 31.05 0.40 17.13
#